data_AF-A0A1F5CJL0-F1
#
_entry.id   AF-A0A1F5CJL0-F1
#
_cell.length_a   1.000
_cell.length_b   1.000
_cell.length_c   1.000
_cell.angle_alpha   90.00
_cell.angle_beta   90.00
_cell.angle_gamma   90.00
#
_symmetry.space_group_name_H-M   'P 1'
#
loop_
_entity.id
_entity.type
_entity.pdbx_description
1 polymer ?
#
loop_
_entity_poly.entity_id
_entity_poly.type
_entity_poly.pdbx_seq_one_letter_code
_entity_poly.pdbx_strand_id
1 'polypeptide(L)'
;MAETEKEINRQEIFENLSALMPLDEDDKKFLNGRQDFFDYFAKLSGELYEKKEKEIGPELMRQVEKFVMLNTLDNLWMNHLEDMEALRDSVRLRAYGQRDPLVEYKNESRKMFKDLMANFEAQVATVIFKISPPTSSQVGPPQSFAHSRELGNAKTVGRNDPCPCGATYPDGKSKKYKDCHGKNNG
;
A
#
# COMPACT_ATOMS: atom_id res chain seq x y z
N MET A 1 37.32 -7.72 -14.45
CA MET A 1 36.92 -7.70 -13.03
C MET A 1 35.84 -8.76 -12.87
N ALA A 2 36.12 -9.81 -12.12
CA ALA A 2 35.15 -10.84 -11.83
C ALA A 2 34.06 -10.23 -10.94
N GLU A 3 32.81 -10.22 -11.40
CA GLU A 3 31.66 -10.05 -10.51
C GLU A 3 31.72 -11.22 -9.53
N THR A 4 32.08 -10.94 -8.29
CA THR A 4 31.94 -11.87 -7.17
C THR A 4 30.48 -12.29 -7.10
N GLU A 5 30.18 -13.56 -7.39
CA GLU A 5 28.90 -14.17 -7.04
C GLU A 5 28.65 -13.83 -5.58
N LYS A 6 27.66 -12.97 -5.31
CA LYS A 6 27.25 -12.66 -3.93
C LYS A 6 26.90 -14.00 -3.28
N GLU A 7 27.68 -14.36 -2.27
CA GLU A 7 27.43 -15.55 -1.48
C GLU A 7 26.01 -15.45 -0.92
N ILE A 8 25.15 -16.39 -1.31
CA ILE A 8 23.74 -16.37 -0.98
C ILE A 8 23.61 -16.52 0.54
N ASN A 9 23.15 -15.48 1.23
CA ASN A 9 22.91 -15.51 2.67
C ASN A 9 21.64 -16.31 2.98
N ARG A 10 21.79 -17.62 3.17
CA ARG A 10 20.68 -18.56 3.41
C ARG A 10 19.94 -18.30 4.72
N GLN A 11 20.66 -17.79 5.73
CA GLN A 11 20.07 -17.46 7.03
C GLN A 11 19.10 -16.29 6.89
N GLU A 12 19.52 -15.23 6.21
CA GLU A 12 18.69 -14.07 5.92
C GLU A 12 17.48 -14.42 5.04
N ILE A 13 17.65 -15.29 4.04
CA ILE A 13 16.54 -15.79 3.23
C ILE A 13 15.50 -16.49 4.11
N PHE A 14 15.95 -17.38 5.00
CA PHE A 14 15.03 -18.10 5.89
C PHE A 14 14.31 -17.15 6.83
N GLU A 15 15.01 -16.23 7.48
CA GLU A 15 14.41 -15.23 8.38
C GLU A 15 13.36 -14.36 7.66
N ASN A 16 13.66 -13.91 6.45
CA ASN A 16 12.73 -13.14 5.64
C ASN A 16 11.48 -13.96 5.26
N LEU A 17 11.66 -15.24 4.91
CA LEU A 17 10.53 -16.12 4.59
C LEU A 17 9.71 -16.45 5.85
N SER A 18 10.33 -16.73 6.99
CA SER A 18 9.64 -16.97 8.26
C SER A 18 8.79 -15.77 8.72
N ALA A 19 9.18 -14.55 8.32
CA ALA A 19 8.40 -13.34 8.59
C ALA A 19 7.15 -13.18 7.71
N LEU A 20 7.07 -13.94 6.60
CA LEU A 20 5.97 -13.92 5.64
C LEU A 20 5.06 -15.13 5.75
N MET A 21 5.64 -16.28 6.07
CA MET A 21 4.98 -17.57 6.07
C MET A 21 5.37 -18.38 7.30
N PRO A 22 4.46 -19.19 7.86
CA PRO A 22 4.76 -20.03 9.01
C PRO A 22 5.71 -21.14 8.59
N LEU A 23 7.00 -20.95 8.86
CA LEU A 23 8.06 -21.93 8.64
C LEU A 23 8.47 -22.60 9.96
N ASP A 24 8.84 -23.88 9.88
CA ASP A 24 9.40 -24.66 10.96
C ASP A 24 10.90 -24.96 10.76
N GLU A 25 11.53 -25.60 11.74
CA GLU A 25 12.95 -25.96 11.67
C GLU A 25 13.23 -27.02 10.60
N ASP A 26 12.24 -27.85 10.26
CA ASP A 26 12.38 -28.87 9.22
C ASP A 26 12.45 -28.22 7.83
N ASP A 27 11.84 -27.05 7.63
CA ASP A 27 11.92 -26.29 6.38
C ASP A 27 13.35 -25.84 6.03
N LYS A 28 14.23 -25.69 7.04
CA LYS A 28 15.63 -25.29 6.82
C LYS A 28 16.40 -26.28 5.95
N LYS A 29 15.99 -27.56 5.91
CA LYS A 29 16.67 -28.59 5.09
C LYS A 29 16.59 -28.27 3.59
N PHE A 30 15.55 -27.55 3.16
CA PHE A 30 15.34 -27.19 1.76
C PHE A 30 16.13 -25.94 1.34
N LEU A 31 16.77 -25.21 2.25
CA LEU A 31 17.64 -24.06 1.94
C LEU A 31 18.93 -24.45 1.19
N ASN A 32 19.27 -25.74 1.18
CA ASN A 32 20.58 -26.20 0.73
C ASN A 32 20.65 -26.58 -0.75
N GLY A 33 19.52 -26.92 -1.39
CA GLY A 33 19.44 -27.29 -2.81
C GLY A 33 18.73 -26.21 -3.63
N ARG A 34 19.37 -25.69 -4.68
CA ARG A 34 18.83 -24.52 -5.43
C ARG A 34 17.46 -24.79 -6.06
N GLN A 35 17.26 -25.96 -6.67
CA GLN A 35 16.02 -26.28 -7.40
C GLN A 35 14.92 -26.76 -6.45
N ASP A 36 15.26 -27.68 -5.53
CA ASP A 36 14.37 -28.17 -4.49
C ASP A 36 13.85 -27.03 -3.58
N PHE A 37 14.67 -25.99 -3.36
CA PHE A 37 14.28 -24.78 -2.63
C PHE A 37 13.11 -24.07 -3.32
N PHE A 38 13.28 -23.66 -4.58
CA PHE A 38 12.24 -22.89 -5.28
C PHE A 38 10.94 -23.67 -5.41
N ASP A 39 11.03 -24.95 -5.78
CA ASP A 39 9.85 -25.80 -5.95
C ASP A 39 9.10 -25.99 -4.62
N TYR A 40 9.84 -26.20 -3.52
CA TYR A 40 9.25 -26.33 -2.19
C TYR A 40 8.49 -25.07 -1.76
N PHE A 41 9.16 -23.90 -1.80
CA PHE A 41 8.56 -22.65 -1.35
C PHE A 41 7.46 -22.14 -2.29
N ALA A 42 7.55 -22.39 -3.60
CA ALA A 42 6.47 -22.13 -4.54
C ALA A 42 5.22 -22.96 -4.21
N LYS A 43 5.41 -24.24 -3.88
CA LYS A 43 4.29 -25.11 -3.46
C LYS A 43 3.70 -24.65 -2.13
N LEU A 44 4.54 -24.43 -1.11
CA LEU A 44 4.10 -24.02 0.22
C LEU A 44 3.38 -22.67 0.19
N SER A 45 3.89 -21.69 -0.56
CA SER A 45 3.21 -20.39 -0.72
C SER A 45 1.84 -20.53 -1.40
N GLY A 46 1.70 -21.42 -2.39
CA GLY A 46 0.41 -21.74 -3.00
C GLY A 46 -0.60 -22.34 -2.01
N GLU A 47 -0.17 -23.31 -1.20
CA GLU A 47 -1.02 -23.93 -0.17
C GLU A 47 -1.48 -22.92 0.90
N LEU A 48 -0.57 -22.04 1.34
CA LEU A 48 -0.89 -20.97 2.29
C LEU A 48 -1.86 -19.94 1.69
N TYR A 49 -1.68 -19.62 0.41
CA TYR A 49 -2.59 -18.73 -0.31
C TYR A 49 -4.00 -19.30 -0.40
N GLU A 50 -4.13 -20.57 -0.81
CA GLU A 50 -5.43 -21.23 -0.89
C GLU A 50 -6.14 -21.28 0.46
N LYS A 51 -5.39 -21.52 1.54
CA LYS A 51 -5.93 -21.48 2.91
C LYS A 51 -6.49 -20.10 3.23
N LYS A 52 -5.75 -19.03 2.93
CA LYS A 52 -6.22 -17.65 3.12
C LYS A 52 -7.44 -17.31 2.28
N GLU A 53 -7.46 -17.72 1.01
CA GLU A 53 -8.61 -17.51 0.13
C GLU A 53 -9.87 -18.19 0.67
N LYS A 54 -9.75 -19.38 1.26
CA LYS A 54 -10.86 -20.09 1.93
C LYS A 54 -11.31 -19.37 3.21
N GLU A 55 -10.39 -18.80 3.99
CA GLU A 55 -10.70 -18.07 5.23
C GLU A 55 -11.36 -16.71 4.98
N ILE A 56 -10.92 -15.99 3.95
CA ILE A 56 -11.41 -14.64 3.59
C ILE A 56 -12.65 -14.72 2.71
N GLY A 57 -12.72 -15.74 1.85
CA GLY A 57 -13.73 -15.91 0.83
C GLY A 57 -13.24 -15.43 -0.55
N PRO A 58 -13.52 -16.16 -1.64
CA PRO A 58 -12.92 -15.90 -2.96
C PRO A 58 -13.31 -14.54 -3.55
N GLU A 59 -14.56 -14.10 -3.36
CA GLU A 59 -15.01 -12.81 -3.89
C GLU A 59 -14.29 -11.63 -3.21
N LEU A 60 -14.21 -11.65 -1.88
CA LEU A 60 -13.51 -10.63 -1.12
C LEU A 60 -12.00 -10.69 -1.39
N MET A 61 -11.42 -11.88 -1.54
CA MET A 61 -10.01 -12.04 -1.86
C MET A 61 -9.64 -11.39 -3.20
N ARG A 62 -10.47 -11.53 -4.25
CA ARG A 62 -10.23 -10.83 -5.53
C ARG A 62 -10.28 -9.30 -5.39
N GLN A 63 -11.14 -8.78 -4.51
CA GLN A 63 -11.18 -7.35 -4.22
C GLN A 63 -9.93 -6.90 -3.46
N VAL A 64 -9.47 -7.69 -2.49
CA VAL A 64 -8.23 -7.47 -1.75
C VAL A 64 -7.04 -7.46 -2.70
N GLU A 65 -6.87 -8.47 -3.54
CA GLU A 65 -5.79 -8.55 -4.54
C GLU A 65 -5.73 -7.29 -5.41
N LYS A 66 -6.88 -6.92 -5.99
CA LYS A 66 -6.98 -5.72 -6.83
C LYS A 66 -6.62 -4.45 -6.06
N PHE A 67 -7.13 -4.30 -4.85
CA PHE A 67 -6.86 -3.13 -4.02
C PHE A 67 -5.38 -3.04 -3.65
N VAL A 68 -4.79 -4.13 -3.19
CA VAL A 68 -3.37 -4.20 -2.81
C VAL A 68 -2.49 -3.90 -4.01
N MET A 69 -2.71 -4.54 -5.16
CA MET A 69 -1.91 -4.30 -6.37
C MET A 69 -1.99 -2.84 -6.82
N LEU A 70 -3.19 -2.26 -6.91
CA LEU A 70 -3.33 -0.87 -7.35
C LEU A 70 -2.70 0.10 -6.35
N ASN A 71 -2.98 -0.05 -5.05
CA ASN A 71 -2.44 0.84 -4.03
C ASN A 71 -0.91 0.76 -3.94
N THR A 72 -0.34 -0.44 -4.00
CA THR A 72 1.13 -0.62 -3.97
C THR A 72 1.77 -0.03 -5.23
N LEU A 73 1.17 -0.24 -6.41
CA LEU A 73 1.68 0.32 -7.66
C LEU A 73 1.66 1.84 -7.63
N ASP A 74 0.54 2.45 -7.22
CA ASP A 74 0.40 3.92 -7.17
C ASP A 74 1.44 4.55 -6.24
N ASN A 75 1.62 3.98 -5.04
CA ASN A 75 2.59 4.48 -4.06
C ASN A 75 4.04 4.39 -4.59
N LEU A 76 4.39 3.25 -5.19
CA LEU A 76 5.74 3.04 -5.68
C LEU A 76 6.03 3.84 -6.95
N TRP A 77 5.03 4.01 -7.83
CA TRP A 77 5.17 4.75 -9.07
C TRP A 77 5.42 6.24 -8.83
N MET A 78 4.73 6.84 -7.85
CA MET A 78 4.97 8.23 -7.47
C MET A 78 6.42 8.46 -7.04
N ASN A 79 6.96 7.61 -6.15
CA ASN A 79 8.36 7.69 -5.74
C ASN A 79 9.31 7.49 -6.93
N HIS A 80 9.00 6.54 -7.83
CA HIS A 80 9.81 6.31 -9.01
C HIS A 80 9.86 7.52 -9.94
N LEU A 81 8.76 8.26 -10.11
CA LEU A 81 8.75 9.49 -10.90
C LEU A 81 9.65 10.56 -10.29
N GLU A 82 9.62 10.74 -8.97
CA GLU A 82 10.52 11.66 -8.25
C GLU A 82 11.99 11.25 -8.45
N ASP A 83 12.30 9.96 -8.31
CA ASP A 83 13.66 9.47 -8.52
C ASP A 83 14.12 9.65 -9.98
N MET A 84 13.21 9.51 -10.95
CA MET A 84 13.48 9.72 -12.38
C MET A 84 13.75 11.19 -12.72
N GLU A 85 13.09 12.13 -12.03
CA GLU A 85 13.39 13.56 -12.11
C GLU A 85 14.78 13.87 -11.55
N ALA A 86 15.09 13.34 -10.36
CA ALA A 86 16.42 13.48 -9.74
C ALA A 86 17.52 12.87 -10.62
N LEU A 87 17.26 11.70 -11.22
CA LEU A 87 18.17 11.06 -12.17
C LEU A 87 18.45 11.99 -13.36
N ARG A 88 17.41 12.57 -13.97
CA ARG A 88 17.54 13.47 -15.11
C ARG A 88 18.44 14.66 -14.79
N ASP A 89 18.24 15.27 -13.62
CA ASP A 89 19.05 16.40 -13.17
C ASP A 89 20.51 15.98 -12.91
N SER A 90 20.71 14.81 -12.30
CA SER A 90 22.05 14.26 -12.05
C SER A 90 22.83 13.96 -13.35
N VAL A 91 22.16 13.38 -14.35
CA VAL A 91 22.74 13.08 -15.66
C VAL A 91 23.12 14.37 -16.39
N ARG A 92 22.27 15.41 -16.30
CA ARG A 92 22.59 16.73 -16.86
C ARG A 92 23.87 17.32 -16.27
N LEU A 93 24.11 17.12 -14.98
CA LEU A 93 25.32 17.55 -14.30
C LEU A 93 26.55 16.66 -14.63
N ARG A 94 26.36 15.40 -15.03
CA ARG A 94 27.44 14.48 -15.43
C ARG A 94 27.86 14.60 -16.91
N ALA A 95 27.07 15.29 -17.73
CA ALA A 95 27.33 15.48 -19.16
C ALA A 95 28.68 16.16 -19.48
N TYR A 96 29.32 16.79 -18.49
CA TYR A 96 30.67 17.37 -18.62
C TYR A 96 31.80 16.31 -18.66
N GLY A 97 31.52 15.03 -18.42
CA GLY A 97 32.52 13.97 -18.21
C GLY A 97 32.77 12.99 -19.38
N GLN A 98 32.54 13.38 -20.64
CA GLN A 98 32.78 12.55 -21.85
C GLN A 98 31.96 11.24 -21.97
N ARG A 99 30.96 11.00 -21.11
CA ARG A 99 29.99 9.92 -21.29
C ARG A 99 28.70 10.45 -21.92
N ASP A 100 28.08 9.64 -22.77
CA ASP A 100 26.81 10.00 -23.42
C ASP A 100 25.68 10.06 -22.36
N PRO A 101 25.12 11.26 -22.07
CA PRO A 101 24.09 11.43 -21.06
C PRO A 101 22.84 10.60 -21.32
N LEU A 102 22.48 10.40 -22.60
CA LEU A 102 21.29 9.65 -22.97
C LEU A 102 21.46 8.16 -22.64
N VAL A 103 22.67 7.62 -22.83
CA VAL A 103 22.98 6.22 -22.52
C VAL A 103 22.98 5.98 -21.02
N GLU A 104 23.60 6.86 -20.24
CA GLU A 104 23.60 6.79 -18.77
C GLU A 104 22.18 6.85 -18.21
N TYR A 105 21.38 7.83 -18.65
CA TYR A 105 19.97 7.94 -18.24
C TYR A 105 19.19 6.66 -18.54
N LYS A 106 19.33 6.10 -19.75
CA LYS A 106 18.61 4.89 -20.15
C LYS A 106 19.02 3.66 -19.32
N ASN A 107 20.30 3.53 -19.01
CA ASN A 107 20.81 2.39 -18.24
C ASN A 107 20.38 2.48 -16.77
N GLU A 108 20.51 3.66 -16.15
CA GLU A 108 20.10 3.90 -14.76
C GLU A 108 18.58 3.79 -14.59
N SER A 109 17.79 4.42 -15.46
CA SER A 109 16.33 4.33 -15.43
C SER A 109 15.83 2.88 -15.58
N ARG A 110 16.45 2.09 -16.47
CA ARG A 110 16.11 0.67 -16.60
C ARG A 110 16.43 -0.12 -15.33
N LYS A 111 17.54 0.19 -14.65
CA LYS A 111 17.87 -0.44 -13.37
C LYS A 111 16.83 -0.09 -12.32
N MET A 112 16.52 1.20 -12.18
CA MET A 112 15.50 1.69 -11.24
C MET A 112 14.12 1.09 -11.50
N PHE A 113 13.73 0.89 -12.76
CA PHE A 113 12.47 0.23 -13.11
C PHE A 113 12.46 -1.25 -12.69
N LYS A 114 13.57 -1.97 -12.84
CA LYS A 114 13.67 -3.35 -12.34
C LYS A 114 13.57 -3.42 -10.82
N ASP A 115 14.24 -2.49 -10.13
CA ASP A 115 14.19 -2.39 -8.67
C ASP A 115 12.76 -2.05 -8.19
N LEU A 116 12.08 -1.13 -8.90
CA LEU A 116 10.67 -0.82 -8.69
C LEU A 116 9.80 -2.07 -8.80
N MET A 117 9.97 -2.87 -9.86
CA MET A 117 9.13 -4.05 -10.06
C MET A 117 9.38 -5.14 -9.02
N ALA A 118 10.65 -5.39 -8.66
CA ALA A 118 10.98 -6.32 -7.60
C ALA A 118 10.40 -5.89 -6.25
N ASN A 119 10.41 -4.59 -5.95
CA ASN A 119 9.81 -4.05 -4.74
C ASN A 119 8.28 -4.16 -4.75
N PHE A 120 7.66 -3.89 -5.91
CA PHE A 120 6.23 -4.08 -6.11
C PHE A 120 5.79 -5.51 -5.81
N GLU A 121 6.44 -6.51 -6.42
CA GLU A 121 6.13 -7.93 -6.20
C GLU A 121 6.29 -8.33 -4.72
N ALA A 122 7.39 -7.90 -4.08
CA ALA A 122 7.67 -8.19 -2.68
C ALA A 122 6.63 -7.56 -1.72
N GLN A 123 6.22 -6.31 -1.97
CA GLN A 123 5.22 -5.62 -1.15
C GLN A 123 3.84 -6.26 -1.30
N VAL A 124 3.43 -6.57 -2.54
CA VAL A 124 2.16 -7.26 -2.79
C VAL A 124 2.12 -8.59 -2.04
N ALA A 125 3.15 -9.43 -2.20
CA ALA A 125 3.25 -10.70 -1.48
C ALA A 125 3.19 -10.48 0.05
N THR A 126 3.94 -9.52 0.57
CA THR A 126 3.97 -9.21 2.00
C THR A 126 2.60 -8.85 2.55
N VAL A 127 1.87 -7.96 1.88
CA VAL A 127 0.55 -7.52 2.34
C VAL A 127 -0.47 -8.66 2.25
N ILE A 128 -0.47 -9.40 1.14
CA ILE A 128 -1.35 -10.55 0.93
C ILE A 128 -1.15 -11.64 2.00
N PHE A 129 0.11 -11.98 2.32
CA PHE A 129 0.38 -13.00 3.33
C PHE A 129 0.15 -12.52 4.77
N LYS A 130 0.13 -11.20 5.02
CA LYS A 130 -0.15 -10.63 6.35
C LYS A 130 -1.61 -10.27 6.59
N ILE A 131 -2.47 -10.29 5.57
CA ILE A 131 -3.88 -9.97 5.76
C ILE A 131 -4.60 -11.07 6.57
N SER A 132 -5.43 -10.65 7.51
CA SER A 132 -6.26 -11.53 8.34
C SER A 132 -7.73 -11.39 7.93
N PRO A 133 -8.52 -12.46 8.03
CA PRO A 133 -9.95 -12.38 7.77
C PRO A 133 -10.62 -11.38 8.72
N PRO A 134 -11.67 -10.67 8.27
CA PRO A 134 -12.41 -9.77 9.14
C PRO A 134 -13.03 -10.56 10.28
N THR A 135 -12.53 -10.37 11.50
CA THR A 135 -13.13 -10.98 12.70
C THR A 135 -14.56 -10.46 12.84
N SER A 136 -15.55 -11.34 12.92
CA SER A 136 -16.97 -11.01 13.06
C SER A 136 -17.35 -10.31 14.38
N SER A 137 -16.37 -9.91 15.17
CA SER A 137 -16.53 -9.28 16.48
C SER A 137 -16.17 -7.81 16.42
N GLN A 138 -16.84 -7.04 15.55
CA GLN A 138 -17.13 -5.62 15.73
C GLN A 138 -17.97 -5.10 14.55
N VAL A 139 -19.24 -5.50 14.51
CA VAL A 139 -20.27 -4.63 13.94
C VAL A 139 -20.56 -3.55 14.99
N GLY A 140 -19.60 -2.64 15.18
CA GLY A 140 -19.92 -1.31 15.66
C GLY A 140 -20.70 -0.59 14.56
N PRO A 141 -21.61 0.35 14.89
CA PRO A 141 -22.28 1.15 13.88
C PRO A 141 -21.21 1.75 12.94
N PRO A 142 -21.46 1.82 11.62
CA PRO A 142 -20.44 2.20 10.65
C PRO A 142 -19.86 3.55 11.04
N GLN A 143 -18.63 3.53 11.56
CA GLN A 143 -17.82 4.73 11.64
C GLN A 143 -17.42 4.99 10.20
N SER A 144 -18.09 5.96 9.58
CA SER A 144 -17.74 6.48 8.28
C SER A 144 -16.32 7.04 8.34
N PHE A 145 -15.33 6.23 7.98
CA PHE A 145 -14.04 6.70 7.51
C PHE A 145 -14.23 7.30 6.10
N ALA A 146 -14.93 8.43 6.04
CA ALA A 146 -14.93 9.28 4.86
C ALA A 146 -13.66 10.15 4.91
N HIS A 147 -12.54 9.56 4.52
CA HIS A 147 -11.39 10.32 4.04
C HIS A 147 -11.42 10.34 2.51
N SER A 148 -12.51 10.87 1.97
CA SER A 148 -12.50 11.42 0.62
C SER A 148 -11.96 12.84 0.72
N ARG A 149 -10.81 13.08 0.09
CA ARG A 149 -10.43 14.41 -0.38
C ARG A 149 -11.52 14.88 -1.34
N GLU A 150 -12.53 15.57 -0.82
CA GLU A 150 -13.44 16.36 -1.64
C GLU A 150 -12.97 17.81 -1.65
N LEU A 151 -12.57 18.24 -2.84
CA LEU A 151 -12.50 19.64 -3.21
C LEU A 151 -13.85 20.30 -2.90
N GLY A 152 -13.81 21.37 -2.09
CA GLY A 152 -14.71 22.52 -2.13
C GLY A 152 -16.20 22.26 -2.34
N ASN A 153 -16.95 22.12 -1.24
CA ASN A 153 -18.22 22.83 -1.06
C ASN A 153 -18.61 22.82 0.42
N ALA A 154 -18.16 23.84 1.15
CA ALA A 154 -18.74 24.14 2.45
C ALA A 154 -20.23 24.45 2.25
N LYS A 155 -21.12 23.52 2.62
CA LYS A 155 -22.55 23.82 2.73
C LYS A 155 -22.73 24.91 3.77
N THR A 156 -22.88 26.14 3.32
CA THR A 156 -23.28 27.27 4.15
C THR A 156 -24.65 26.96 4.74
N VAL A 157 -24.73 26.79 6.06
CA VAL A 157 -26.01 26.60 6.77
C VAL A 157 -26.94 27.76 6.42
N GLY A 158 -28.10 27.46 5.86
CA GLY A 158 -29.08 28.47 5.47
C GLY A 158 -29.65 29.18 6.70
N ARG A 159 -29.99 30.45 6.57
CA ARG A 159 -30.49 31.31 7.66
C ARG A 159 -31.72 30.72 8.40
N ASN A 160 -32.55 29.93 7.70
CA ASN A 160 -33.74 29.28 8.26
C ASN A 160 -33.55 27.78 8.57
N ASP A 161 -32.40 27.20 8.30
CA ASP A 161 -32.12 25.78 8.56
C ASP A 161 -31.94 25.53 10.07
N PRO A 162 -32.15 24.29 10.55
CA PRO A 162 -31.83 23.92 11.93
C PRO A 162 -30.40 24.32 12.29
N CYS A 163 -30.23 24.97 13.44
CA CYS A 163 -28.92 25.44 13.86
C CYS A 163 -28.02 24.24 14.22
N PRO A 164 -26.76 24.18 13.72
CA PRO A 164 -25.86 23.05 13.94
C PRO A 164 -25.42 22.88 15.41
N CYS A 165 -25.67 23.88 16.27
CA CYS A 165 -25.42 23.76 17.71
C CYS A 165 -26.44 22.87 18.44
N GLY A 166 -27.51 22.42 17.76
CA GLY A 166 -28.52 21.53 18.34
C GLY A 166 -29.50 22.19 19.30
N ALA A 167 -29.52 23.52 19.41
CA ALA A 167 -30.43 24.21 20.32
C ALA A 167 -31.91 24.00 19.96
N THR A 168 -32.76 23.84 20.96
CA THR A 168 -34.22 23.66 20.82
C THR A 168 -35.00 24.75 21.57
N TYR A 169 -36.24 24.99 21.13
CA TYR A 169 -37.23 25.79 21.86
C TYR A 169 -37.82 24.98 23.02
N PRO A 170 -38.48 25.63 24.00
CA PRO A 170 -39.15 24.94 25.11
C PRO A 170 -40.25 23.96 24.69
N ASP A 171 -40.79 24.10 23.47
CA ASP A 171 -41.77 23.18 22.87
C ASP A 171 -41.11 21.98 22.18
N GLY A 172 -39.78 21.84 22.27
CA GLY A 172 -39.00 20.71 21.76
C GLY A 172 -38.54 20.85 20.30
N LYS A 173 -38.92 21.90 19.58
CA LYS A 173 -38.52 22.08 18.16
C LYS A 173 -37.10 22.61 18.04
N SER A 174 -36.36 22.18 17.00
CA SER A 174 -35.01 22.72 16.70
C SER A 174 -35.07 24.21 16.36
N LYS A 175 -34.17 25.00 16.95
CA LYS A 175 -34.02 26.43 16.64
C LYS A 175 -33.41 26.61 15.26
N LYS A 176 -33.93 27.56 14.49
CA LYS A 176 -33.37 27.97 13.21
C LYS A 176 -32.07 28.74 13.40
N TYR A 177 -31.16 28.71 12.42
CA TYR A 177 -29.85 29.36 12.51
C TYR A 177 -29.95 30.84 12.89
N LYS A 178 -30.84 31.61 12.24
CA LYS A 178 -31.06 33.04 12.54
C LYS A 178 -31.53 33.36 13.95
N ASP A 179 -32.16 32.41 14.62
CA ASP A 179 -32.72 32.59 15.96
C ASP A 179 -31.72 32.15 17.05
N CYS A 180 -30.55 31.67 16.61
CA CYS A 180 -29.44 31.21 17.45
C CYS A 180 -28.13 31.93 17.03
N HIS A 181 -27.24 31.25 16.30
CA HIS A 181 -25.91 31.79 15.93
C HIS A 181 -25.93 32.80 14.76
N GLY A 182 -27.00 32.83 13.97
CA GLY A 182 -27.21 33.77 12.87
C GLY A 182 -27.96 35.05 13.27
N LYS A 183 -28.02 35.37 14.57
CA LYS A 183 -28.58 36.63 15.06
C LYS A 183 -27.60 37.76 14.77
N ASN A 184 -27.95 38.63 13.83
CA ASN A 184 -27.33 39.94 13.74
C ASN A 184 -27.92 40.78 14.88
N ASN A 185 -27.13 41.05 15.92
CA ASN A 185 -27.47 42.10 16.86
C ASN A 185 -27.36 43.42 16.08
N GLY A 186 -28.50 44.06 15.83
CA GLY A 186 -28.55 45.43 15.33
C GLY A 186 -28.05 46.40 16.38
#